data_AF-A0A818XDU1-F1
#
_entry.id   AF-A0A818XDU1-F1
#
_cell.length_a   1.000
_cell.length_b   1.000
_cell.length_c   1.000
_cell.angle_alpha   90.00
_cell.angle_beta   90.00
_cell.angle_gamma   90.00
#
_symmetry.space_group_name_H-M   'P 1'
#
loop_
_entity.id
_entity.type
_entity.pdbx_description
1 polymer ?
#
loop_
_entity_poly.entity_id
_entity_poly.type
_entity_poly.pdbx_seq_one_letter_code
_entity_poly.pdbx_strand_id
1 'polypeptide(L)'
;MKFTIRCSDSSSPGINTGFYVTPTISSASIAVGFLFAIPNDDANRDPRTVTLEETNATSTADFHFGTNWILIYSDSIGISASTPPGRLTYVSQQYFSNTIAFRSYRLLVTSERGTENLVQYAEAHIIGYI
;
A
#
# COMPACT_ATOMS: atom_id res chain seq x y z
N MET A 1 -12.22 -6.19 -9.93
CA MET A 1 -11.15 -6.05 -8.92
C MET A 1 -11.62 -6.68 -7.63
N LYS A 2 -10.81 -7.54 -7.00
CA LYS A 2 -11.05 -8.00 -5.62
C LYS A 2 -10.18 -7.18 -4.68
N PHE A 3 -10.78 -6.65 -3.61
CA PHE A 3 -10.13 -5.83 -2.58
C PHE A 3 -10.35 -6.45 -1.21
N THR A 4 -9.33 -6.45 -0.35
CA THR A 4 -9.43 -6.98 1.01
C THR A 4 -8.47 -6.25 1.94
N ILE A 5 -8.97 -5.89 3.13
CA ILE A 5 -8.19 -5.21 4.18
C ILE A 5 -7.33 -6.22 4.95
N ARG A 6 -6.11 -5.81 5.28
CA ARG A 6 -5.15 -6.50 6.13
C ARG A 6 -4.99 -5.75 7.45
N CYS A 7 -5.23 -6.42 8.56
CA CYS A 7 -4.90 -5.94 9.91
C CYS A 7 -3.49 -6.40 10.32
N SER A 8 -2.91 -5.72 11.30
CA SER A 8 -1.59 -6.03 11.84
C SER A 8 -1.67 -7.06 12.96
N ASP A 9 -0.67 -7.94 13.07
CA ASP A 9 -0.48 -8.80 14.24
C ASP A 9 0.41 -8.14 15.32
N SER A 10 0.64 -6.82 15.20
CA SER A 10 1.58 -6.05 16.03
C SER A 10 0.87 -5.20 17.09
N SER A 11 1.61 -4.72 18.10
CA SER A 11 1.12 -3.78 19.12
C SER A 11 0.91 -2.35 18.62
N SER A 12 1.23 -2.06 17.36
CA SER A 12 0.93 -0.79 16.68
C SER A 12 -0.13 -1.05 15.58
N PRO A 13 -1.43 -0.82 15.85
CA PRO A 13 -2.53 -1.22 14.97
C PRO A 13 -2.62 -0.48 13.62
N GLY A 14 -1.69 0.43 13.31
CA GLY A 14 -1.54 1.07 12.00
C GLY A 14 -0.38 0.52 11.16
N ILE A 15 0.68 0.03 11.79
CA ILE A 15 1.87 -0.49 11.11
C ILE A 15 1.65 -1.95 10.71
N ASN A 16 2.13 -2.33 9.52
CA ASN A 16 1.87 -3.62 8.87
C ASN A 16 0.38 -3.87 8.58
N THR A 17 -0.41 -2.79 8.50
CA THR A 17 -1.77 -2.83 7.97
C THR A 17 -1.78 -2.40 6.50
N GLY A 18 -2.87 -2.69 5.81
CA GLY A 18 -3.07 -2.21 4.45
C GLY A 18 -4.13 -3.01 3.74
N PHE A 19 -3.85 -3.34 2.49
CA PHE A 19 -4.80 -4.08 1.66
C PHE A 19 -4.06 -4.86 0.58
N TYR A 20 -4.74 -5.83 -0.01
CA TYR A 20 -4.32 -6.44 -1.25
C TYR A 20 -5.40 -6.33 -2.31
N VAL A 21 -4.94 -6.36 -3.57
CA VAL A 21 -5.77 -6.25 -4.76
C VAL A 21 -5.43 -7.35 -5.74
N THR A 22 -6.48 -7.89 -6.36
CA THR A 22 -6.35 -8.77 -7.53
C THR A 22 -7.06 -8.08 -8.70
N PRO A 23 -6.30 -7.52 -9.66
CA PRO A 23 -6.87 -7.04 -10.93
C PRO A 23 -7.63 -8.16 -11.62
N THR A 24 -8.79 -7.84 -12.20
CA THR A 24 -9.63 -8.82 -12.91
C THR A 24 -9.66 -8.60 -14.42
N ILE A 25 -8.91 -7.60 -14.90
CA ILE A 25 -8.85 -7.24 -16.32
C ILE A 25 -7.96 -8.20 -17.14
N SER A 26 -7.02 -8.88 -16.48
CA SER A 26 -6.11 -9.85 -17.06
C SER A 26 -5.77 -10.93 -16.02
N SER A 27 -5.09 -12.00 -16.46
CA SER A 27 -4.57 -13.03 -15.55
C SER A 27 -3.35 -12.56 -14.75
N ALA A 28 -2.61 -11.58 -15.26
CA ALA A 28 -1.51 -10.88 -14.59
C ALA A 28 -1.32 -9.49 -15.21
N SER A 29 -0.80 -8.54 -14.43
CA SER A 29 -0.44 -7.20 -14.88
C SER A 29 0.94 -6.84 -14.33
N ILE A 30 1.54 -5.73 -14.76
CA ILE A 30 2.78 -5.18 -14.20
C ILE A 30 2.45 -3.88 -13.46
N ALA A 31 2.77 -3.79 -12.18
CA ALA A 31 2.69 -2.55 -11.42
C ALA A 31 3.98 -1.73 -11.57
N VAL A 32 3.87 -0.43 -11.80
CA VAL A 32 5.01 0.50 -11.99
C VAL A 32 4.92 1.76 -11.15
N GLY A 33 3.80 1.95 -10.44
CA GLY A 33 3.65 3.08 -9.54
C GLY A 33 2.43 2.96 -8.64
N PHE A 34 2.34 3.87 -7.68
CA PHE A 34 1.17 4.02 -6.82
C PHE A 34 1.09 5.45 -6.25
N LEU A 35 -0.08 5.82 -5.72
CA LEU A 35 -0.28 7.07 -4.98
C LEU A 35 -1.44 6.96 -3.99
N PHE A 36 -1.51 7.91 -3.07
CA PHE A 36 -2.57 8.03 -2.07
C PHE A 36 -3.22 9.41 -2.10
N ALA A 37 -4.47 9.47 -1.65
CA ALA A 37 -5.12 10.70 -1.23
C ALA A 37 -5.07 10.85 0.30
N ILE A 38 -4.68 12.04 0.77
CA ILE A 38 -4.69 12.39 2.18
C ILE A 38 -6.12 12.73 2.61
N PRO A 39 -6.66 12.11 3.69
CA PRO A 39 -8.02 12.35 4.17
C PRO A 39 -8.10 13.67 4.96
N ASN A 40 -9.20 13.91 5.70
CA ASN A 40 -9.40 15.13 6.51
C ASN A 40 -9.64 14.86 8.02
N ASP A 41 -9.19 13.72 8.54
CA ASP A 41 -9.24 13.43 9.98
C ASP A 41 -7.95 13.92 10.68
N ASP A 42 -6.98 13.07 11.02
CA ASP A 42 -5.84 13.47 11.85
C ASP A 42 -4.50 13.24 11.18
N ALA A 43 -3.78 14.31 10.89
CA ALA A 43 -2.57 14.23 10.10
C ALA A 43 -1.52 13.27 10.74
N ASN A 44 -1.48 13.06 12.05
CA ASN A 44 -0.49 12.14 12.66
C ASN A 44 -0.62 10.68 12.16
N ARG A 45 -1.81 10.30 11.68
CA ARG A 45 -2.15 8.97 11.17
C ARG A 45 -1.84 8.81 9.67
N ASP A 46 -1.26 9.82 9.03
CA ASP A 46 -0.91 9.74 7.62
C ASP A 46 0.23 8.72 7.41
N PRO A 47 0.14 7.80 6.43
CA PRO A 47 1.19 6.84 6.15
C PRO A 47 2.43 7.56 5.64
N ARG A 48 3.60 7.24 6.19
CA ARG A 48 4.87 7.87 5.82
C ARG A 48 5.68 7.00 4.86
N THR A 49 5.82 5.72 5.20
CA THR A 49 6.52 4.73 4.36
C THR A 49 5.60 3.55 4.11
N VAL A 50 5.77 2.91 2.96
CA VAL A 50 4.98 1.74 2.56
C VAL A 50 5.86 0.70 1.90
N THR A 51 5.38 -0.53 1.86
CA THR A 51 5.83 -1.53 0.89
C THR A 51 4.75 -1.79 -0.14
N LEU A 52 5.18 -2.06 -1.37
CA LEU A 52 4.36 -2.72 -2.37
C LEU A 52 5.01 -4.06 -2.70
N GLU A 53 4.20 -5.10 -2.68
CA GLU A 53 4.63 -6.47 -2.89
C GLU A 53 3.70 -7.16 -3.88
N GLU A 54 4.18 -8.22 -4.53
CA GLU A 54 3.46 -8.95 -5.56
C GLU A 54 3.48 -10.46 -5.33
N THR A 55 2.46 -11.16 -5.85
CA THR A 55 2.36 -12.62 -5.74
C THR A 55 1.57 -13.24 -6.87
N ASN A 56 1.92 -14.49 -7.19
CA ASN A 56 1.15 -15.37 -8.08
C ASN A 56 0.32 -16.40 -7.30
N ALA A 57 0.28 -16.31 -5.97
CA ALA A 57 -0.58 -17.15 -5.16
C ALA A 57 -2.06 -16.96 -5.56
N THR A 58 -2.83 -18.04 -5.43
CA THR A 58 -4.24 -18.10 -5.86
C THR A 58 -5.21 -18.28 -4.70
N SER A 59 -4.71 -18.62 -3.50
CA SER A 59 -5.55 -18.85 -2.33
C SER A 59 -5.56 -17.64 -1.39
N THR A 60 -6.70 -17.39 -0.76
CA THR A 60 -6.81 -16.34 0.27
C THR A 60 -6.00 -16.68 1.53
N ALA A 61 -5.78 -17.96 1.82
CA ALA A 61 -4.93 -18.37 2.94
C ALA A 61 -3.49 -17.87 2.75
N ASP A 62 -2.94 -17.97 1.53
CA ASP A 62 -1.63 -17.41 1.18
C ASP A 62 -1.61 -15.88 1.28
N PHE A 63 -2.74 -15.23 0.97
CA PHE A 63 -2.87 -13.78 1.09
C PHE A 63 -2.96 -13.28 2.52
N HIS A 64 -3.33 -14.12 3.51
CA HIS A 64 -3.47 -13.76 4.93
C HIS A 64 -2.33 -14.26 5.82
N PHE A 65 -1.70 -15.38 5.47
CA PHE A 65 -0.67 -16.00 6.33
C PHE A 65 0.64 -16.31 5.60
N GLY A 66 0.71 -16.04 4.29
CA GLY A 66 1.81 -16.51 3.43
C GLY A 66 3.04 -15.61 3.35
N THR A 67 4.17 -16.28 3.13
CA THR A 67 5.54 -15.80 2.84
C THR A 67 5.83 -15.63 1.34
N ASN A 68 4.82 -15.76 0.47
CA ASN A 68 4.98 -15.76 -1.00
C ASN A 68 4.78 -14.37 -1.63
N TRP A 69 5.17 -13.32 -0.92
CA TRP A 69 5.13 -11.94 -1.40
C TRP A 69 6.53 -11.50 -1.79
N ILE A 70 6.68 -10.99 -3.02
CA ILE A 70 7.93 -10.47 -3.53
C ILE A 70 7.88 -8.96 -3.41
N LEU A 71 8.86 -8.37 -2.72
CA LEU A 71 8.95 -6.93 -2.55
C LEU A 71 9.36 -6.24 -3.85
N ILE A 72 8.58 -5.26 -4.29
CA ILE A 72 8.87 -4.44 -5.48
C ILE A 72 9.07 -2.96 -5.19
N TYR A 73 8.63 -2.51 -4.00
CA TYR A 73 8.87 -1.16 -3.52
C TYR A 73 8.94 -1.14 -2.00
N SER A 74 9.86 -0.36 -1.43
CA SER A 74 9.94 -0.10 0.01
C SER A 74 10.58 1.27 0.26
N ASP A 75 9.76 2.30 0.37
CA ASP A 75 10.26 3.65 0.66
C ASP A 75 9.14 4.58 1.19
N SER A 76 9.51 5.82 1.46
CA SER A 76 8.65 6.96 1.75
C SER A 76 7.69 7.26 0.60
N ILE A 77 6.52 7.82 0.92
CA ILE A 77 5.55 8.33 -0.07
C ILE A 77 5.61 9.85 -0.25
N GLY A 78 6.69 10.48 0.25
CA GLY A 78 6.92 11.92 0.13
C GLY A 78 6.25 12.78 1.20
N ILE A 79 5.72 12.18 2.28
CA ILE A 79 5.18 12.94 3.42
C ILE A 79 6.32 13.29 4.38
N SER A 80 6.43 14.56 4.76
CA SER A 80 7.41 15.06 5.74
C SER A 80 7.02 14.66 7.16
N ALA A 81 8.01 14.46 8.05
CA ALA A 81 7.76 14.12 9.46
C ALA A 81 7.33 15.36 10.24
N SER A 82 7.89 16.52 9.88
CA SER A 82 7.73 17.77 10.62
C SER A 82 6.63 18.67 10.04
N THR A 83 6.21 18.45 8.80
CA THR A 83 5.23 19.28 8.12
C THR A 83 4.11 18.41 7.54
N PRO A 84 2.86 18.57 7.99
CA PRO A 84 1.75 17.80 7.44
C PRO A 84 1.50 18.17 5.98
N PRO A 85 1.10 17.20 5.13
CA PRO A 85 0.71 17.48 3.75
C PRO A 85 -0.63 18.23 3.71
N GLY A 86 -0.97 18.77 2.53
CA GLY A 86 -2.31 19.28 2.28
C GLY A 86 -3.37 18.19 2.48
N ARG A 87 -4.46 18.50 3.20
CA ARG A 87 -5.58 17.57 3.37
C ARG A 87 -6.44 17.55 2.12
N LEU A 88 -7.12 16.43 1.85
CA LEU A 88 -7.97 16.25 0.66
C LEU A 88 -7.20 16.45 -0.65
N THR A 89 -5.91 16.09 -0.66
CA THR A 89 -5.04 16.16 -1.84
C THR A 89 -4.32 14.85 -2.06
N TYR A 90 -3.88 14.61 -3.29
CA TYR A 90 -3.02 13.47 -3.60
C TYR A 90 -1.56 13.76 -3.23
N VAL A 91 -0.87 12.76 -2.70
CA VAL A 91 0.60 12.80 -2.59
C VAL A 91 1.24 12.64 -3.96
N SER A 92 2.54 12.93 -4.05
CA SER A 92 3.31 12.65 -5.26
C SER A 92 3.25 11.16 -5.58
N GLN A 93 3.02 10.84 -6.85
CA GLN A 93 3.04 9.46 -7.32
C GLN A 93 4.44 8.87 -7.18
N GLN A 94 4.51 7.67 -6.61
CA GLN A 94 5.73 6.90 -6.51
C GLN A 94 5.87 6.02 -7.75
N TYR A 95 7.07 5.97 -8.30
CA TYR A 95 7.42 5.19 -9.48
C TYR A 95 8.57 4.25 -9.15
N PHE A 96 8.55 3.07 -9.76
CA PHE A 96 9.62 2.09 -9.62
C PHE A 96 9.73 1.24 -10.88
N SER A 97 10.89 0.62 -11.07
CA SER A 97 11.12 -0.28 -12.20
C SER A 97 10.59 -1.67 -11.86
N ASN A 98 9.64 -2.16 -12.67
CA ASN A 98 9.20 -3.55 -12.65
C ASN A 98 8.95 -3.99 -14.10
N THR A 99 9.34 -5.22 -14.41
CA THR A 99 9.19 -5.81 -15.75
C THR A 99 8.50 -7.17 -15.71
N ILE A 100 8.05 -7.62 -14.54
CA ILE A 100 7.46 -8.95 -14.35
C ILE A 100 5.98 -8.78 -13.99
N ALA A 101 5.13 -9.57 -14.64
CA ALA A 101 3.71 -9.53 -14.41
C ALA A 101 3.29 -10.48 -13.27
N PHE A 102 2.43 -10.00 -12.38
CA PHE A 102 1.89 -10.76 -11.24
C PHE A 102 0.37 -10.66 -11.14
N ARG A 103 -0.21 -11.64 -10.44
CA ARG A 103 -1.66 -11.78 -10.27
C ARG A 103 -2.25 -10.81 -9.25
N SER A 104 -1.53 -10.59 -8.15
CA SER A 104 -2.02 -9.83 -7.00
C SER A 104 -0.92 -8.94 -6.43
N TYR A 105 -1.36 -7.83 -5.83
CA TYR A 105 -0.50 -6.84 -5.22
C TYR A 105 -0.96 -6.55 -3.80
N ARG A 106 -0.03 -6.39 -2.87
CA ARG A 106 -0.30 -6.00 -1.49
C ARG A 106 0.48 -4.74 -1.17
N LEU A 107 -0.23 -3.79 -0.59
CA LEU A 107 0.36 -2.58 -0.07
C LEU A 107 0.26 -2.61 1.45
N LEU A 108 1.39 -2.37 2.12
CA LEU A 108 1.45 -2.30 3.59
C LEU A 108 2.06 -0.98 4.03
N VAL A 109 1.50 -0.40 5.07
CA VAL A 109 2.07 0.76 5.77
C VAL A 109 3.19 0.27 6.68
N THR A 110 4.39 0.84 6.55
CA THR A 110 5.54 0.49 7.39
C THR A 110 5.91 1.56 8.41
N SER A 111 5.43 2.79 8.23
CA SER A 111 5.45 3.84 9.26
C SER A 111 4.38 4.88 8.98
N GLU A 112 4.00 5.62 10.02
CA GLU A 112 3.10 6.77 9.95
C GLU A 112 3.88 8.07 10.25
N ARG A 113 3.26 9.24 10.06
CA ARG A 113 3.94 10.52 10.34
C ARG A 113 4.18 10.72 11.83
N GLY A 114 3.17 10.44 12.65
CA GLY A 114 3.22 10.56 14.10
C GLY A 114 3.57 9.23 14.79
N THR A 115 3.15 9.10 16.04
CA THR A 115 3.13 7.83 16.77
C THR A 115 1.72 7.63 17.30
N GLU A 116 0.93 6.90 16.54
CA GLU A 116 -0.49 6.66 16.76
C GLU A 116 -0.78 5.16 16.67
N ASN A 117 -2.02 4.79 16.95
CA ASN A 117 -2.47 3.40 16.89
C ASN A 117 -3.33 3.10 15.64
N LEU A 118 -3.37 4.02 14.67
CA LEU A 118 -4.26 3.99 13.51
C LEU A 118 -3.57 4.65 12.31
N VAL A 119 -3.83 4.14 11.10
CA VAL A 119 -3.42 4.78 9.84
C VAL A 119 -4.63 5.18 9.00
N GLN A 120 -4.49 6.20 8.16
CA GLN A 120 -5.54 6.68 7.29
C GLN A 120 -5.05 7.05 5.88
N TYR A 121 -5.88 6.78 4.88
CA TYR A 121 -5.76 7.30 3.51
C TYR A 121 -7.16 7.30 2.91
N ALA A 122 -7.53 8.36 2.19
CA ALA A 122 -8.86 8.47 1.59
C ALA A 122 -8.99 7.55 0.38
N GLU A 123 -7.93 7.46 -0.43
CA GLU A 123 -7.86 6.65 -1.63
C GLU A 123 -6.45 6.11 -1.81
N ALA A 124 -6.33 5.00 -2.54
CA ALA A 124 -5.07 4.41 -2.94
C ALA A 124 -5.17 3.89 -4.38
N HIS A 125 -4.21 4.24 -5.21
CA HIS A 125 -4.12 3.80 -6.60
C HIS A 125 -2.87 2.96 -6.79
N ILE A 126 -2.99 1.81 -7.44
CA ILE A 126 -1.86 1.05 -7.99
C ILE A 126 -1.93 1.17 -9.50
N ILE A 127 -0.84 1.62 -10.11
CA ILE A 127 -0.74 1.99 -11.52
C ILE A 127 0.14 0.97 -12.23
N GLY A 128 -0.31 0.54 -13.40
CA GLY A 128 0.30 -0.54 -14.13
C GLY A 128 -0.23 -0.68 -15.55
N TYR A 129 0.30 -1.67 -16.25
CA TYR A 129 -0.13 -2.07 -17.59
C TYR A 129 -0.17 -3.60 -17.73
N ILE A 130 -0.74 -4.08 -18.82
CA ILE A 130 -0.79 -5.50 -19.20
C ILE A 130 0.14 -5.79 -20.36
#